data_AF-M0HR43-F1
#
_entry.id   AF-M0HR43-F1
#
_cell.length_a   1.000
_cell.length_b   1.000
_cell.length_c   1.000
_cell.angle_alpha   90.00
_cell.angle_beta   90.00
_cell.angle_gamma   90.00
#
_symmetry.space_group_name_H-M   'P 1'
#
loop_
_entity.id
_entity.type
_entity.pdbx_description
1 polymer ?
#
loop_
_entity_poly.entity_id
_entity_poly.type
_entity_poly.pdbx_seq_one_letter_code
_entity_poly.pdbx_strand_id
1 'polypeptide(L)'
;MVENFDEFYEGFYKQQFEWYDSKAISNKKYHRWMKISQIVLAAILPVAVTLFPVTSSAFWKYVIIVASVLLIILEALESYLNYQKKWMNYRTTAEGLRREEQMFKTGTKEYEGAENPEKLFVERVMALTSQENRYWEITTRKAQEA
;
A
#
# COMPACT_ATOMS: atom_id res chain seq x y z
N MET A 1 -28.35 4.98 -10.79
CA MET A 1 -27.80 5.74 -11.93
C MET A 1 -27.44 7.10 -11.36
N VAL A 2 -26.20 7.54 -11.48
CA VAL A 2 -25.84 8.90 -11.07
C VAL A 2 -26.53 9.82 -12.08
N GLU A 3 -27.50 10.62 -11.64
CA GLU A 3 -28.29 11.49 -12.52
C GLU A 3 -27.48 12.71 -13.01
N ASN A 4 -26.32 12.99 -12.40
CA ASN A 4 -25.45 14.11 -12.75
C ASN A 4 -23.96 13.70 -12.72
N PHE A 5 -23.28 13.79 -13.87
CA PHE A 5 -21.85 13.48 -13.99
C PHE A 5 -20.98 14.29 -13.02
N ASP A 6 -21.29 15.58 -12.83
CA ASP A 6 -20.52 16.46 -11.94
C ASP A 6 -20.56 15.98 -10.48
N GLU A 7 -21.72 15.48 -10.03
CA GLU A 7 -21.87 14.93 -8.69
C GLU A 7 -21.04 13.66 -8.51
N PHE A 8 -21.02 12.78 -9.52
CA PHE A 8 -20.12 11.62 -9.50
C PHE A 8 -18.66 12.04 -9.49
N TYR A 9 -18.29 13.01 -10.33
CA TYR A 9 -16.90 13.41 -10.49
C TYR A 9 -16.35 14.05 -9.20
N GLU A 10 -17.08 15.00 -8.63
CA GLU A 10 -16.68 15.68 -7.39
C GLU A 10 -16.90 14.80 -6.14
N GLY A 11 -18.08 14.19 -6.03
CA GLY A 11 -18.51 13.46 -4.84
C GLY A 11 -17.93 12.06 -4.72
N PHE A 12 -17.60 11.39 -5.84
CA PHE A 12 -17.08 10.03 -5.82
C PHE A 12 -15.65 9.97 -6.36
N TYR A 13 -15.41 10.36 -7.61
CA TYR A 13 -14.11 10.15 -8.25
C TYR A 13 -12.96 10.85 -7.51
N LYS A 14 -13.08 12.16 -7.22
CA LYS A 14 -12.01 12.90 -6.52
C LYS A 14 -11.74 12.34 -5.13
N GLN A 15 -12.80 12.04 -4.37
CA GLN A 15 -12.67 11.46 -3.03
C GLN A 15 -11.95 10.11 -3.08
N GLN A 16 -12.31 9.25 -4.04
CA GLN A 16 -11.64 7.96 -4.23
C GLN A 16 -10.18 8.14 -4.60
N PHE A 17 -9.87 9.00 -5.58
CA PHE A 17 -8.51 9.29 -5.99
C PHE A 17 -7.64 9.78 -4.83
N GLU A 18 -8.11 10.78 -4.08
CA GLU A 18 -7.40 11.34 -2.91
C GLU A 18 -7.19 10.29 -1.82
N TRP A 19 -8.20 9.46 -1.55
CA TRP A 19 -8.08 8.38 -0.59
C TRP A 19 -7.00 7.38 -0.99
N TYR A 20 -7.03 6.90 -2.23
CA TYR A 20 -6.03 5.95 -2.75
C TYR A 20 -4.62 6.53 -2.73
N ASP A 21 -4.44 7.77 -3.18
CA ASP A 21 -3.13 8.41 -3.22
C ASP A 21 -2.57 8.62 -1.81
N SER A 22 -3.38 9.16 -0.89
CA SER A 22 -3.00 9.38 0.50
C SER A 22 -2.68 8.07 1.23
N LYS A 23 -3.47 7.01 1.00
CA LYS A 23 -3.20 5.68 1.55
C LYS A 23 -1.94 5.07 0.97
N ALA A 24 -1.67 5.22 -0.33
CA ALA A 24 -0.43 4.75 -0.93
C ALA A 24 0.80 5.41 -0.27
N ILE A 25 0.77 6.74 -0.10
CA ILE A 25 1.86 7.50 0.54
C ILE A 25 2.09 7.02 1.99
N SER A 26 1.01 6.89 2.75
CA SER A 26 1.07 6.48 4.15
C SER A 26 1.65 5.07 4.30
N ASN A 27 1.16 4.09 3.53
CA ASN A 27 1.65 2.72 3.58
C ASN A 27 3.11 2.62 3.11
N LYS A 28 3.52 3.40 2.10
CA LYS A 28 4.93 3.49 1.66
C LYS A 28 5.82 4.00 2.80
N LYS A 29 5.37 5.01 3.55
CA LYS A 29 6.11 5.55 4.70
C LYS A 29 6.26 4.50 5.80
N TYR A 30 5.19 3.79 6.17
CA TYR A 30 5.25 2.72 7.19
C TYR A 30 6.19 1.59 6.78
N HIS A 31 6.06 1.09 5.54
CA HIS A 31 6.97 0.07 5.02
C HIS A 31 8.43 0.52 5.08
N ARG A 32 8.72 1.75 4.62
CA ARG A 32 10.08 2.29 4.63
C ARG A 32 10.66 2.39 6.05
N TRP A 33 9.88 2.87 7.02
CA TRP A 33 10.33 2.96 8.41
C TRP A 33 10.60 1.60 9.03
N MET A 34 9.68 0.64 8.85
CA MET A 34 9.89 -0.74 9.32
C MET A 34 11.14 -1.35 8.70
N LYS A 35 11.29 -1.28 7.38
CA LYS A 35 12.44 -1.88 6.68
C LYS A 35 13.77 -1.26 7.09
N ILE A 36 13.82 0.07 7.21
CA ILE A 36 15.04 0.76 7.65
C ILE A 36 15.40 0.33 9.08
N SER A 37 14.43 0.26 10.00
CA SER A 37 14.72 -0.17 11.38
C SER A 37 15.28 -1.59 11.46
N GLN A 38 14.74 -2.52 10.67
CA GLN A 38 15.25 -3.89 10.56
C GLN A 38 16.68 -3.92 10.00
N ILE A 39 16.96 -3.19 8.91
CA ILE A 39 18.28 -3.15 8.29
C ILE A 39 19.32 -2.61 9.28
N VAL A 40 19.00 -1.54 10.00
CA VAL A 40 19.88 -0.94 11.00
C VAL A 40 20.14 -1.92 12.15
N LEU A 41 19.11 -2.55 12.70
CA LEU A 41 19.26 -3.54 13.77
C LEU A 41 20.10 -4.75 13.30
N ALA A 42 19.80 -5.30 12.12
CA ALA A 42 20.51 -6.44 11.55
C ALA A 42 22.00 -6.13 11.28
N ALA A 43 22.33 -4.90 10.88
CA ALA A 43 23.72 -4.47 10.68
C ALA A 43 24.47 -4.23 11.99
N ILE A 44 23.81 -3.70 13.02
CA ILE A 44 24.44 -3.38 14.31
C ILE A 44 24.67 -4.63 15.17
N LEU A 45 23.75 -5.61 15.14
CA LEU A 45 23.81 -6.79 16.00
C LEU A 45 25.15 -7.55 15.94
N PRO A 46 25.72 -7.90 14.75
CA PRO A 46 27.02 -8.57 14.68
C PRO A 46 28.16 -7.74 15.29
N VAL A 47 28.14 -6.43 15.05
CA VAL A 47 29.15 -5.49 15.59
C VAL A 47 29.04 -5.42 17.11
N ALA A 48 27.80 -5.33 17.64
CA ALA A 48 27.54 -5.28 19.07
C ALA A 48 27.97 -6.57 19.78
N VAL A 49 27.69 -7.74 19.20
CA VAL A 49 28.14 -9.04 19.74
C VAL A 49 29.67 -9.13 19.79
N THR A 50 30.35 -8.56 18.80
CA THR A 50 31.82 -8.61 18.70
C THR A 50 32.50 -7.64 19.68
N LEU A 51 32.02 -6.41 19.77
CA LEU A 51 32.62 -5.36 20.61
C LEU A 51 32.23 -5.48 22.08
N PHE A 52 31.06 -6.04 22.38
CA PHE A 52 30.53 -6.19 23.74
C PHE A 52 30.27 -7.66 24.04
N PRO A 53 31.31 -8.44 24.37
CA PRO A 53 31.17 -9.86 24.60
C PRO A 53 30.15 -10.14 25.71
N VAL A 54 29.18 -10.96 25.34
CA VAL A 54 28.03 -11.39 26.17
C VAL A 54 28.45 -12.07 27.48
N THR A 55 29.69 -12.56 27.53
CA THR A 55 30.32 -13.21 28.69
C THR A 55 30.85 -12.21 29.71
N SER A 56 31.11 -10.96 29.32
CA SER A 56 31.76 -9.96 30.17
C SER A 56 30.77 -9.14 31.00
N SER A 57 29.50 -9.03 30.58
CA SER A 57 28.48 -8.25 31.30
C SER A 57 27.07 -8.76 31.02
N ALA A 58 26.33 -9.04 32.10
CA ALA A 58 24.92 -9.43 32.02
C ALA A 58 24.06 -8.35 31.35
N PHE A 59 24.42 -7.08 31.49
CA PHE A 59 23.70 -5.97 30.85
C PHE A 59 23.72 -6.10 29.32
N TRP A 60 24.91 -6.23 28.71
CA TRP A 60 25.05 -6.36 27.26
C TRP A 60 24.40 -7.64 26.72
N LYS A 61 24.41 -8.71 27.52
CA LYS A 61 23.66 -9.95 27.22
C LYS A 61 22.17 -9.69 27.01
N TYR A 62 21.52 -9.03 27.96
CA TYR A 62 20.09 -8.76 27.86
C TYR A 62 19.77 -7.79 26.72
N VAL A 63 20.60 -6.76 26.50
CA VAL A 63 20.41 -5.80 25.40
C VAL A 63 20.44 -6.51 24.03
N ILE A 64 21.43 -7.37 23.78
CA ILE A 64 21.56 -8.09 22.50
C ILE A 64 20.41 -9.07 22.30
N ILE A 65 19.98 -9.78 23.36
CA ILE A 65 18.83 -10.70 23.28
C ILE A 65 17.55 -9.94 22.94
N VAL A 66 17.27 -8.85 23.67
CA VAL A 66 16.06 -8.03 23.44
C VAL A 66 16.07 -7.43 22.04
N ALA A 67 17.22 -6.92 21.57
CA ALA A 67 17.35 -6.37 20.21
C ALA A 67 17.12 -7.43 19.13
N SER A 68 17.63 -8.66 19.33
CA SER A 68 17.41 -9.78 18.42
C SER A 68 15.92 -10.19 18.37
N VAL A 69 15.27 -10.27 19.53
CA VAL A 69 13.82 -10.58 19.60
C VAL A 69 13.00 -9.48 18.92
N LEU A 70 13.35 -8.22 19.15
CA LEU A 70 12.68 -7.08 18.52
C LEU A 70 12.81 -7.11 17.00
N LEU A 71 13.99 -7.46 16.46
CA LEU A 71 14.20 -7.63 15.03
C LEU A 71 13.21 -8.66 14.43
N ILE A 72 13.10 -9.83 15.07
CA ILE A 72 12.20 -10.91 14.62
C ILE A 72 10.73 -10.45 14.67
N ILE A 73 10.32 -9.77 15.75
CA ILE A 73 8.96 -9.23 15.87
C ILE A 73 8.67 -8.22 14.76
N LEU A 74 9.61 -7.32 14.46
CA LEU A 74 9.45 -6.34 13.38
C LEU A 74 9.32 -7.01 12.00
N GLU A 75 10.07 -8.09 11.76
CA GLU A 75 9.98 -8.86 10.51
C GLU A 75 8.65 -9.59 10.38
N ALA A 76 8.19 -10.24 11.46
CA ALA A 76 6.88 -10.88 11.50
C ALA A 76 5.74 -9.87 11.29
N LEU A 77 5.81 -8.70 11.94
CA LEU A 77 4.83 -7.62 11.77
C LEU A 77 4.83 -7.05 10.35
N GLU A 78 6.01 -6.84 9.74
CA GLU A 78 6.10 -6.38 8.35
C GLU A 78 5.44 -7.39 7.40
N SER A 79 5.75 -8.68 7.56
CA SER A 79 5.19 -9.77 6.76
C SER A 79 3.67 -9.85 6.89
N TYR A 80 3.16 -9.77 8.13
CA TYR A 80 1.73 -9.82 8.41
C TYR A 80 0.98 -8.59 7.86
N LEU A 81 1.48 -7.38 8.13
CA LEU A 81 0.81 -6.13 7.75
C LEU A 81 0.91 -5.86 6.25
N ASN A 82 1.94 -6.40 5.61
CA ASN A 82 2.22 -6.37 4.18
C ASN A 82 2.06 -4.97 3.57
N TYR A 83 2.66 -3.98 4.25
CA TYR A 83 2.58 -2.58 3.85
C TYR A 83 3.12 -2.35 2.44
N GLN A 84 4.11 -3.14 2.00
CA GLN A 84 4.65 -3.12 0.65
C GLN A 84 3.56 -3.35 -0.41
N LYS A 85 2.83 -4.46 -0.24
CA LYS A 85 1.76 -4.84 -1.14
C LYS A 85 0.60 -3.85 -1.12
N LYS A 86 0.21 -3.39 0.07
CA LYS A 86 -0.84 -2.37 0.24
C LYS A 86 -0.49 -1.07 -0.50
N TRP A 87 0.70 -0.52 -0.32
CA TRP A 87 1.07 0.73 -1.00
C TRP A 87 1.12 0.54 -2.52
N MET A 88 1.63 -0.60 -3.01
CA MET A 88 1.72 -0.87 -4.44
C MET A 88 0.32 -0.96 -5.07
N ASN A 89 -0.60 -1.68 -4.42
CA ASN A 89 -1.98 -1.80 -4.87
C ASN A 89 -2.67 -0.44 -4.91
N TYR A 90 -2.64 0.32 -3.81
CA TYR A 90 -3.24 1.66 -3.75
C TYR A 90 -2.64 2.61 -4.78
N ARG A 91 -1.30 2.57 -4.99
CA ARG A 91 -0.66 3.43 -5.99
C ARG A 91 -1.07 3.03 -7.41
N THR A 92 -1.17 1.73 -7.69
CA THR A 92 -1.61 1.24 -9.00
C THR A 92 -3.03 1.70 -9.30
N THR A 93 -3.95 1.61 -8.32
CA THR A 93 -5.31 2.12 -8.47
C THR A 93 -5.35 3.63 -8.66
N ALA A 94 -4.61 4.40 -7.85
CA ALA A 94 -4.53 5.86 -7.97
C ALA A 94 -4.00 6.29 -9.34
N GLU A 95 -2.94 5.65 -9.85
CA GLU A 95 -2.40 5.91 -11.18
C GLU A 95 -3.38 5.49 -12.29
N GLY A 96 -4.12 4.41 -12.10
CA GLY A 96 -5.20 3.99 -12.99
C GLY A 96 -6.29 5.07 -13.08
N LEU A 97 -6.78 5.55 -11.94
CA LEU A 97 -7.78 6.61 -11.86
C LEU A 97 -7.29 7.93 -12.47
N ARG A 98 -6.03 8.32 -12.22
CA ARG A 98 -5.42 9.52 -12.81
C ARG A 98 -5.31 9.41 -14.32
N ARG A 99 -4.85 8.26 -14.81
CA ARG A 99 -4.73 8.00 -16.25
C ARG A 99 -6.09 8.05 -16.94
N GLU A 100 -7.10 7.44 -16.32
CA GLU A 100 -8.46 7.42 -16.85
C GLU A 100 -9.04 8.83 -16.99
N GLU A 101 -8.84 9.68 -15.97
CA GLU A 101 -9.23 11.10 -16.02
C GLU A 101 -8.50 11.88 -17.10
N GLN A 102 -7.19 11.65 -17.27
CA GLN A 102 -6.43 12.30 -18.33
C GLN A 102 -6.93 11.90 -19.72
N MET A 103 -7.28 10.62 -19.93
CA MET A 103 -7.82 10.13 -21.19
C MET A 103 -9.19 10.73 -21.48
N PHE A 104 -10.07 10.78 -20.48
CA PHE A 104 -11.37 11.43 -20.57
C PHE A 104 -11.23 12.92 -20.93
N LYS A 105 -10.40 13.67 -20.20
CA LYS A 105 -10.18 15.11 -20.43
C LYS A 105 -9.55 15.43 -21.78
N THR A 106 -8.71 14.54 -22.29
CA THR A 106 -8.04 14.72 -23.59
C THR A 106 -8.82 14.13 -24.76
N GLY A 107 -9.92 13.41 -24.50
CA GLY A 107 -10.69 12.74 -25.54
C GLY A 107 -9.88 11.68 -26.31
N THR A 108 -8.88 11.07 -25.67
CA THR A 108 -7.98 10.12 -26.34
C THR A 108 -8.37 8.68 -26.05
N LYS A 109 -7.92 7.77 -26.92
CA LYS A 109 -8.11 6.32 -26.82
C LYS A 109 -9.58 5.92 -26.78
N GLU A 110 -10.05 5.30 -25.70
CA GLU A 110 -11.41 4.79 -25.59
C GLU A 110 -12.47 5.89 -25.56
N TYR A 111 -12.06 7.14 -25.34
CA TYR A 111 -12.94 8.32 -25.44
C TYR A 111 -12.96 8.94 -26.84
N GLU A 112 -12.07 8.53 -27.74
CA GLU A 112 -12.03 9.03 -29.10
C GLU A 112 -13.23 8.51 -29.90
N GLY A 113 -14.14 9.40 -30.29
CA GLY A 113 -15.36 9.02 -31.00
C GLY A 113 -16.41 8.30 -30.15
N ALA A 114 -16.26 8.31 -28.82
CA ALA A 114 -17.25 7.71 -27.92
C ALA A 114 -18.58 8.50 -27.96
N GLU A 115 -19.70 7.80 -28.10
CA GLU A 115 -21.04 8.40 -28.16
C GLU A 115 -21.43 9.08 -26.83
N ASN A 116 -21.02 8.50 -25.70
CA ASN A 116 -21.21 9.09 -24.38
C ASN A 116 -19.94 8.91 -23.52
N PRO A 117 -18.97 9.84 -23.64
CA PRO A 117 -17.70 9.80 -22.91
C PRO A 117 -17.88 9.79 -21.38
N GLU A 118 -18.88 10.51 -20.86
CA GLU A 118 -19.13 10.61 -19.42
C GLU A 118 -19.58 9.27 -18.83
N LYS A 119 -20.54 8.60 -19.48
CA LYS A 119 -21.00 7.27 -19.07
C LYS A 119 -19.86 6.26 -19.11
N LEU A 120 -19.04 6.29 -20.16
CA LEU A 120 -17.87 5.41 -20.29
C LEU A 120 -16.86 5.66 -19.15
N PHE A 121 -16.64 6.91 -18.77
CA PHE A 121 -15.78 7.27 -17.65
C PHE A 121 -16.29 6.70 -16.33
N VAL A 122 -17.59 6.86 -16.05
CA VAL A 122 -18.21 6.30 -14.84
C VAL A 122 -18.01 4.78 -14.77
N GLU A 123 -18.29 4.07 -15.86
CA GLU A 123 -18.14 2.61 -15.92
C GLU A 123 -16.69 2.17 -15.67
N ARG A 124 -15.72 2.86 -16.26
CA ARG A 124 -14.30 2.53 -16.13
C ARG A 124 -13.75 2.86 -14.74
N VAL A 125 -14.13 3.99 -14.16
CA VAL A 125 -13.78 4.34 -12.77
C VAL A 125 -14.35 3.31 -11.80
N MET A 126 -15.61 2.89 -11.97
CA MET A 126 -16.23 1.84 -11.16
C MET A 126 -15.57 0.47 -11.35
N ALA A 127 -15.09 0.17 -12.56
CA ALA A 127 -14.33 -1.05 -12.82
C ALA A 127 -12.97 -1.05 -12.09
N LEU A 128 -12.26 0.09 -12.09
CA LEU A 128 -10.98 0.25 -11.40
C LEU A 128 -11.11 0.11 -9.88
N THR A 129 -12.14 0.71 -9.27
CA THR A 129 -12.37 0.61 -7.83
C THR A 129 -12.90 -0.77 -7.41
N SER A 130 -13.77 -1.40 -8.22
CA SER A 130 -14.32 -2.73 -7.92
C SER A 130 -13.31 -3.88 -8.07
N GLN A 131 -12.25 -3.72 -8.87
CA GLN A 131 -11.16 -4.70 -8.93
C GLN A 131 -10.46 -4.87 -7.58
N GLU A 132 -10.43 -3.83 -6.74
CA GLU A 132 -9.83 -3.93 -5.43
C GLU A 132 -10.72 -4.71 -4.44
N ASN A 133 -12.04 -4.52 -4.45
CA ASN A 133 -12.96 -5.27 -3.58
C ASN A 133 -12.87 -6.79 -3.82
N ARG A 134 -12.76 -7.21 -5.08
CA ARG A 134 -12.53 -8.63 -5.42
C ARG A 134 -11.17 -9.12 -4.94
N TYR A 135 -10.15 -8.26 -4.98
CA TYR A 135 -8.84 -8.60 -4.44
C TYR A 135 -8.88 -8.83 -2.93
N TRP A 136 -9.61 -7.99 -2.20
CA TRP A 136 -9.85 -8.16 -0.77
C TRP A 136 -10.59 -9.47 -0.48
N GLU A 137 -11.74 -9.72 -1.12
CA GLU A 137 -12.53 -10.95 -0.95
C GLU A 137 -11.71 -12.22 -1.21
N ILE A 138 -10.93 -12.27 -2.29
CA ILE A 138 -10.12 -13.45 -2.63
C ILE A 138 -8.99 -13.63 -1.60
N THR A 139 -8.38 -12.54 -1.12
CA THR A 139 -7.26 -12.62 -0.18
C THR A 139 -7.73 -13.00 1.22
N THR A 140 -8.89 -12.49 1.69
CA THR A 140 -9.47 -12.93 2.98
C THR A 140 -9.97 -14.36 2.91
N ARG A 141 -10.59 -14.80 1.82
CA ARG A 141 -11.07 -16.18 1.68
C ARG A 141 -9.92 -17.19 1.70
N LYS A 142 -8.82 -16.92 0.98
CA LYS A 142 -7.63 -17.77 1.00
C LYS A 142 -6.93 -17.82 2.36
N ALA A 143 -7.00 -16.75 3.15
CA ALA A 143 -6.46 -16.73 4.51
C ALA A 143 -7.34 -17.48 5.53
N GLN A 144 -8.60 -17.75 5.21
CA GLN A 144 -9.51 -18.57 6.04
C GLN A 144 -9.46 -20.06 5.68
N GLU A 145 -9.07 -20.39 4.44
CA GLU A 145 -8.95 -21.76 3.93
C GLU A 145 -7.56 -22.40 4.20
N ALA A 146 -6.60 -21.65 4.74
CA ALA A 146 -5.22 -22.09 5.05
C ALA A 146 -5.00 -22.18 6.57
#